data_AF-A0A127SPN6-F1
#
_entry.id   AF-A0A127SPN6-F1
#
_cell.length_a   1.000
_cell.length_b   1.000
_cell.length_c   1.000
_cell.angle_alpha   90.00
_cell.angle_beta   90.00
_cell.angle_gamma   90.00
#
_symmetry.space_group_name_H-M   'P 1'
#
loop_
_entity.id
_entity.type
_entity.pdbx_description
1 polymer ?
#
loop_
_entity_poly.entity_id
_entity_poly.type
_entity_poly.pdbx_seq_one_letter_code
_entity_poly.pdbx_strand_id
1 'polypeptide(L)' 'MQILIGPENVNDALKDSSVVIASYDIGENMRGLVGVVGPTRMDYATVAARLSYFAESLSR' A
#
# COMPACT_ATOMS: atom_id res chain seq x y z
N MET A 1 5.43 2.95 -5.10
CA MET A 1 4.01 2.77 -4.73
C MET A 1 3.36 1.86 -5.74
N GLN A 2 2.53 0.92 -5.28
CA GLN A 2 1.81 -0.04 -6.10
C GLN A 2 0.35 -0.09 -5.62
N ILE A 3 -0.59 -0.18 -6.56
CA ILE A 3 -2.03 -0.29 -6.26
C ILE A 3 -2.53 -1.54 -6.99
N LEU A 4 -3.22 -2.41 -6.28
CA LEU A 4 -3.86 -3.62 -6.80
C LEU A 4 -5.36 -3.55 -6.50
N ILE A 5 -6.20 -3.65 -7.53
CA ILE A 5 -7.64 -3.50 -7.39
C ILE A 5 -8.33 -4.81 -7.77
N GLY A 6 -9.03 -5.40 -6.80
CA GLY A 6 -9.90 -6.55 -6.97
C GLY A 6 -9.22 -7.69 -7.74
N PRO A 7 -9.62 -7.98 -9.00
CA PRO A 7 -9.06 -9.08 -9.80
C PRO A 7 -7.55 -9.00 -10.08
N GLU A 8 -6.92 -7.85 -9.91
CA GLU A 8 -5.45 -7.70 -10.03
C GLU A 8 -4.70 -8.38 -8.87
N ASN A 9 -5.40 -8.68 -7.77
CA ASN A 9 -4.81 -9.44 -6.67
C ASN A 9 -4.61 -10.91 -7.06
N VAL A 10 -3.35 -11.35 -6.96
CA VAL A 10 -2.93 -12.73 -7.26
C VAL A 10 -3.50 -13.74 -6.26
N ASN A 11 -3.79 -13.29 -5.03
CA ASN A 11 -4.40 -14.12 -4.00
C ASN A 11 -5.93 -14.06 -4.09
N ASP A 12 -6.57 -15.21 -4.22
CA ASP A 12 -8.03 -15.36 -4.31
C ASP A 12 -8.77 -14.69 -3.14
N ALA A 13 -8.19 -14.69 -1.94
CA ALA A 13 -8.77 -14.07 -0.75
C ALA A 13 -8.87 -12.53 -0.84
N LEU A 14 -8.14 -11.91 -1.76
CA LEU A 14 -8.06 -10.45 -1.92
C LEU A 14 -8.78 -9.95 -3.18
N LYS A 15 -9.41 -10.84 -3.95
CA LYS A 15 -10.09 -10.49 -5.21
C LYS A 15 -11.26 -9.52 -5.07
N ASP A 16 -11.83 -9.41 -3.88
CA ASP A 16 -12.91 -8.46 -3.56
C ASP A 16 -12.41 -7.24 -2.76
N SER A 17 -11.10 -7.02 -2.76
CA SER A 17 -10.45 -5.93 -2.01
C SER A 17 -9.52 -5.09 -2.89
N SER A 18 -9.16 -3.91 -2.41
CA SER A 18 -8.08 -3.09 -2.96
C SER A 18 -6.91 -3.07 -2.00
N VAL A 19 -5.71 -3.20 -2.55
CA VAL A 19 -4.45 -3.18 -1.81
C VAL A 19 -3.57 -2.05 -2.33
N VAL A 20 -3.23 -1.11 -1.47
CA VAL A 20 -2.31 0.00 -1.78
C VAL A 20 -1.03 -0.23 -1.01
N ILE A 21 0.13 -0.27 -1.67
CA ILE A 21 1.42 -0.61 -1.09
C ILE A 21 2.41 0.54 -1.31
N ALA A 22 3.11 0.94 -0.25
CA ALA A 22 4.24 1.86 -0.29
C ALA A 22 5.49 1.16 0.28
N SER A 23 6.64 1.48 -0.30
CA SER A 23 7.95 1.05 0.21
C SER A 23 8.53 2.12 1.12
N TYR A 24 9.17 1.72 2.20
CA TYR A 24 9.96 2.60 3.06
C TYR A 24 11.35 2.02 3.27
N ASP A 25 12.32 2.89 3.52
CA ASP A 25 13.72 2.54 3.79
C ASP A 25 14.10 3.04 5.18
N ILE A 26 14.65 2.20 6.06
CA ILE A 26 15.01 2.57 7.44
C ILE A 26 16.53 2.69 7.64
N GLY A 27 17.28 2.81 6.55
CA GLY A 27 18.75 2.77 6.58
C GLY A 27 19.30 1.34 6.67
N GLU A 28 20.63 1.22 6.67
CA GLU A 28 21.34 -0.06 6.78
C GLU A 28 20.94 -1.13 5.74
N ASN A 29 20.52 -0.70 4.54
CA ASN A 29 19.98 -1.55 3.47
C ASN A 29 18.67 -2.29 3.84
N MET A 30 17.97 -1.86 4.89
CA MET A 30 16.66 -2.41 5.26
C MET A 30 15.54 -1.66 4.56
N ARG A 31 14.88 -2.35 3.63
CA ARG A 31 13.67 -1.88 2.94
C ARG A 31 12.46 -2.68 3.37
N GLY A 32 11.40 -1.99 3.75
CA GLY A 32 10.13 -2.57 4.13
C GLY A 32 9.01 -2.18 3.15
N LEU A 33 7.90 -2.92 3.24
CA LEU A 33 6.65 -2.61 2.55
C LEU A 33 5.58 -2.37 3.60
N VAL A 34 4.78 -1.33 3.41
CA VAL A 34 3.58 -1.05 4.19
C VAL A 34 2.40 -0.97 3.22
N GLY A 35 1.27 -1.55 3.60
CA GLY A 35 0.10 -1.60 2.74
C GLY A 35 -1.23 -1.37 3.47
N VAL A 36 -2.20 -0.87 2.73
CA VAL A 36 -3.59 -0.69 3.14
C VAL A 36 -4.45 -1.65 2.36
N VAL A 37 -5.24 -2.46 3.05
CA VAL A 37 -6.28 -3.31 2.46
C VAL A 37 -7.64 -2.69 2.74
N GLY A 38 -8.44 -2.49 1.71
CA GLY A 38 -9.75 -1.84 1.80
C GLY A 38 -10.74 -2.38 0.77
N PRO A 39 -11.98 -1.86 0.75
CA PRO A 39 -12.97 -2.23 -0.26
C PRO A 39 -12.54 -1.78 -1.66
N THR A 40 -13.06 -2.44 -2.70
CA THR A 40 -12.78 -2.12 -4.12
C THR A 40 -13.19 -0.70 -4.52
N ARG A 41 -14.08 -0.04 -3.78
CA ARG A 41 -14.41 1.39 -3.96
C ARG A 41 -13.90 2.18 -2.76
N MET A 42 -12.75 2.82 -2.94
CA MET A 42 -12.13 3.70 -1.96
C MET A 42 -11.57 4.96 -2.63
N ASP A 43 -11.32 5.99 -1.85
CA ASP A 43 -10.59 7.18 -2.33
C ASP A 43 -9.09 6.88 -2.38
N TYR A 44 -8.64 6.36 -3.53
CA TYR A 44 -7.25 6.00 -3.76
C TYR A 44 -6.30 7.18 -3.63
N ALA A 45 -6.70 8.37 -4.06
CA ALA A 45 -5.84 9.55 -4.00
C ALA A 45 -5.53 9.92 -2.54
N THR A 46 -6.58 9.97 -1.70
CA THR A 46 -6.43 10.24 -0.27
C THR A 46 -5.64 9.15 0.44
N VAL A 47 -5.92 7.88 0.16
CA VAL A 47 -5.20 6.76 0.80
C VAL A 47 -3.74 6.69 0.37
N ALA A 48 -3.46 6.85 -0.93
CA ALA A 48 -2.09 6.86 -1.44
C ALA A 48 -1.26 8.01 -0.84
N ALA A 49 -1.84 9.21 -0.72
CA ALA A 49 -1.19 10.36 -0.10
C ALA A 49 -0.87 10.11 1.38
N ARG A 50 -1.84 9.60 2.15
CA ARG A 50 -1.64 9.28 3.58
C ARG A 50 -0.64 8.16 3.80
N LEU A 51 -0.72 7.10 2.99
CA LEU A 51 0.21 5.96 3.08
C LEU A 51 1.64 6.38 2.72
N SER A 52 1.81 7.24 1.72
CA SER A 52 3.12 7.78 1.35
C SER A 52 3.72 8.62 2.47
N TYR A 53 2.94 9.52 3.07
CA TYR A 53 3.37 10.29 4.23
C TYR A 53 3.76 9.39 5.41
N PHE A 54 2.97 8.35 5.68
CA PHE A 54 3.26 7.39 6.74
C PHE A 54 4.56 6.62 6.46
N ALA A 55 4.73 6.10 5.24
CA ALA A 55 5.95 5.41 4.83
C ALA A 55 7.19 6.30 4.96
N GLU A 56 7.11 7.56 4.53
CA GLU A 56 8.20 8.53 4.69
C GLU A 56 8.52 8.83 6.16
N SER A 57 7.52 8.85 7.04
CA SER A 57 7.74 9.05 8.47
C SER A 57 8.45 7.87 9.15
N LEU A 58 8.30 6.65 8.62
CA LEU A 58 9.03 5.46 9.08
C LEU A 58 10.49 5.45 8.61
N SER A 59 10.80 6.20 7.55
CA SER A 59 12.13 6.31 6.97
C SER A 59 13.06 7.32 7.66
N ARG A 60 12.62 7.93 8.76
CA ARG A 60 13.39 8.93 9.52
C ARG A 60 13.93 8.37 10.82
#